data_AF-A0A916CFL3-F1
#
_entry.id   AF-A0A916CFL3-F1
#
_cell.length_a   1.000
_cell.length_b   1.000
_cell.length_c   1.000
_cell.angle_alpha   90.00
_cell.angle_beta   90.00
_cell.angle_gamma   90.00
#
_symmetry.space_group_name_H-M   'P 1'
#
loop_
_entity.id
_entity.type
_entity.pdbx_description
1 polymer ?
#
loop_
_entity_poly.entity_id
_entity_poly.type
_entity_poly.pdbx_seq_one_letter_code
_entity_poly.pdbx_strand_id
1 'polypeptide(L)'
;MTRSLTVRKPTRREIRKLELMLESELTSQVRRRAETILYHGLGLNGRQLAEALRVHPNTVYADLQAFAREGLACVHPLPVGGTPRRILDQQRNTLWHYAECLPRDLGLSAPRWTLTNFREFLVKRQRVLKRISLEHLRRLLKKRSLLSSRRTQTHQ
;
A
#
# COMPACT_ATOMS: atom_id res chain seq x y z
N MET A 1 10.98 28.83 -15.36
CA MET A 1 9.53 28.62 -15.57
C MET A 1 8.81 28.74 -14.23
N THR A 2 8.31 29.92 -13.90
CA THR A 2 7.55 30.17 -12.65
C THR A 2 6.13 29.67 -12.90
N ARG A 3 5.78 28.50 -12.35
CA ARG A 3 4.45 27.93 -12.52
C ARG A 3 3.52 28.64 -11.54
N SER A 4 2.91 29.74 -11.98
CA SER A 4 1.91 30.47 -11.20
C SER A 4 0.67 29.59 -11.04
N LEU A 5 0.57 28.92 -9.90
CA LEU A 5 -0.59 28.11 -9.54
C LEU A 5 -1.53 28.96 -8.70
N THR A 6 -2.64 29.38 -9.29
CA THR A 6 -3.73 30.06 -8.57
C THR A 6 -4.54 29.00 -7.83
N VAL A 7 -4.10 28.64 -6.63
CA VAL A 7 -4.82 27.70 -5.75
C VAL A 7 -5.61 28.50 -4.72
N ARG A 8 -6.87 28.12 -4.48
CA ARG A 8 -7.69 28.79 -3.47
C ARG A 8 -7.05 28.67 -2.08
N LYS A 9 -7.30 29.63 -1.19
CA LYS A 9 -6.91 29.49 0.21
C LYS A 9 -7.82 28.49 0.94
N PRO A 10 -7.31 27.73 1.93
CA PRO A 10 -8.14 26.92 2.80
C PRO A 10 -9.10 27.80 3.62
N THR A 11 -10.31 27.31 3.84
CA THR A 11 -11.31 27.98 4.67
C THR A 11 -10.98 27.84 6.16
N ARG A 12 -11.58 28.68 7.01
CA ARG A 12 -11.42 28.60 8.48
C ARG A 12 -11.79 27.22 9.07
N ARG A 13 -12.72 26.49 8.44
CA ARG A 13 -13.07 25.12 8.86
C ARG A 13 -11.99 24.12 8.48
N GLU A 14 -11.40 24.29 7.30
CA GLU A 14 -10.31 23.43 6.83
C GLU A 14 -9.03 23.65 7.66
N ILE A 15 -8.71 24.90 7.99
CA ILE A 15 -7.57 25.25 8.86
C ILE A 15 -7.70 24.55 10.22
N ARG A 16 -8.84 24.71 10.90
CA ARG A 16 -9.06 24.06 12.20
C ARG A 16 -8.94 22.54 12.14
N LYS A 17 -9.38 21.92 11.05
CA LYS A 17 -9.27 20.47 10.85
C LYS A 17 -7.80 20.06 10.65
N LEU A 18 -7.01 20.84 9.91
CA LEU A 18 -5.58 20.59 9.71
C LEU A 18 -4.80 20.71 11.03
N GLU A 19 -5.09 21.72 11.83
CA GLU A 19 -4.47 21.91 13.15
C GLU A 19 -4.72 20.69 14.04
N LEU A 20 -6.00 20.28 14.20
CA LEU A 20 -6.36 19.10 14.99
C LEU A 20 -5.69 17.81 14.47
N MET A 21 -5.55 17.67 13.14
CA MET A 21 -4.86 16.53 12.55
C MET A 21 -3.36 16.50 12.90
N LEU A 22 -2.70 17.66 12.90
CA LEU A 22 -1.27 17.77 13.19
C LEU A 22 -0.91 17.48 14.65
N GLU A 23 -1.88 17.59 15.56
CA GLU A 23 -1.76 17.17 16.96
C GLU A 23 -1.72 15.65 17.13
N SER A 24 -2.13 14.88 16.11
CA SER A 24 -2.12 13.41 16.14
C SER A 24 -0.84 12.81 15.56
N GLU A 25 -0.57 11.55 15.89
CA GLU A 25 0.45 10.73 15.23
C GLU A 25 0.06 10.51 13.76
N LEU A 26 0.81 11.12 12.84
CA LEU A 26 0.58 11.04 11.40
C LEU A 26 1.81 10.47 10.70
N THR A 27 1.59 9.77 9.58
CA THR A 27 2.70 9.41 8.69
C THR A 27 3.36 10.69 8.14
N SER A 28 4.66 10.62 7.87
CA SER A 28 5.43 11.77 7.37
C SER A 28 4.83 12.40 6.11
N GLN A 29 4.20 11.60 5.25
CA GLN A 29 3.50 12.08 4.05
C GLN A 29 2.23 12.88 4.39
N VAL A 30 1.40 12.38 5.31
CA VAL A 30 0.14 13.04 5.71
C VAL A 30 0.44 14.34 6.45
N ARG A 31 1.43 14.32 7.36
CA ARG A 31 1.93 15.51 8.07
C ARG A 31 2.40 16.59 7.08
N ARG A 32 3.31 16.25 6.16
CA ARG A 32 3.80 17.19 5.13
C ARG A 32 2.68 17.83 4.33
N ARG A 33 1.70 17.02 3.88
CA ARG A 33 0.56 17.52 3.10
C ARG A 33 -0.30 18.50 3.90
N ALA A 34 -0.56 18.18 5.16
CA ALA A 34 -1.31 19.06 6.06
C ALA A 34 -0.58 20.39 6.28
N GLU A 35 0.72 20.35 6.58
CA GLU A 35 1.56 21.55 6.75
C GLU A 35 1.62 22.39 5.47
N THR A 36 1.74 21.76 4.31
CA THR A 36 1.75 22.45 3.00
C THR A 36 0.50 23.31 2.80
N ILE A 37 -0.68 22.74 3.08
CA ILE A 37 -1.96 23.44 2.89
C ILE A 37 -2.14 24.53 3.96
N LEU A 38 -1.75 24.24 5.20
CA LEU A 38 -1.82 25.21 6.31
C LEU A 38 -0.98 26.45 6.01
N TYR A 39 0.30 26.26 5.65
CA TYR A 39 1.22 27.35 5.32
C TYR A 39 0.84 28.10 4.03
N HIS A 40 0.26 27.42 3.04
CA HIS A 40 -0.33 28.08 1.88
C HIS A 40 -1.48 29.03 2.30
N GLY A 41 -2.27 28.64 3.30
CA GLY A 41 -3.29 29.52 3.91
C GLY A 41 -2.71 30.78 4.55
N LEU A 42 -1.50 30.70 5.11
CA LEU A 42 -0.74 31.84 5.65
C LEU A 42 -0.14 32.74 4.56
N GLY A 43 -0.25 32.37 3.28
CA GLY A 43 0.22 33.17 2.16
C GLY A 43 1.64 32.87 1.69
N LEU A 44 2.26 31.77 2.16
CA LEU A 44 3.56 31.34 1.65
C LEU A 44 3.44 30.87 0.19
N ASN A 45 4.40 31.28 -0.63
CA ASN A 45 4.50 30.83 -2.01
C ASN A 45 5.16 29.44 -2.11
N GLY A 46 5.03 28.77 -3.25
CA GLY A 46 5.50 27.40 -3.45
C GLY A 46 7.00 27.16 -3.17
N ARG A 47 7.85 28.18 -3.35
CA ARG A 47 9.28 28.08 -3.02
C ARG A 47 9.52 28.20 -1.53
N GLN A 48 8.90 29.18 -0.87
CA GLN A 48 8.97 29.35 0.58
C GLN A 48 8.47 28.10 1.31
N LEU A 49 7.41 27.47 0.81
CA LEU A 49 6.91 26.20 1.31
C LEU A 49 7.92 25.06 1.15
N ALA A 50 8.56 24.97 -0.02
CA ALA A 50 9.56 23.95 -0.31
C ALA A 50 10.77 24.06 0.64
N GLU A 51 11.21 25.28 0.91
CA GLU A 51 12.29 25.59 1.85
C GLU A 51 11.88 25.28 3.29
N ALA A 52 10.70 25.75 3.73
CA ALA A 52 10.20 25.52 5.08
C ALA A 52 10.01 24.03 5.40
N LEU A 53 9.52 23.26 4.43
CA LEU A 53 9.26 21.83 4.58
C LEU A 53 10.46 20.95 4.19
N ARG A 54 11.56 21.55 3.73
CA ARG A 54 12.76 20.85 3.21
C ARG A 54 12.43 19.77 2.17
N VAL A 55 11.54 20.10 1.23
CA VAL A 55 11.14 19.20 0.13
C VAL A 55 11.35 19.85 -1.23
N HIS A 56 11.38 19.04 -2.29
CA HIS A 56 11.47 19.56 -3.65
C HIS A 56 10.21 20.37 -4.02
N PRO A 57 10.31 21.54 -4.67
CA PRO A 57 9.16 22.39 -5.01
C PRO A 57 8.07 21.68 -5.82
N ASN A 58 8.43 20.74 -6.70
CA ASN A 58 7.46 19.90 -7.40
C ASN A 58 6.51 19.13 -6.47
N THR A 59 6.98 18.72 -5.28
CA THR A 59 6.15 18.03 -4.28
C THR A 59 5.10 18.98 -3.72
N VAL A 60 5.50 20.21 -3.37
CA VAL A 60 4.59 21.26 -2.92
C VAL A 60 3.55 21.55 -3.99
N TYR A 61 3.96 21.74 -5.24
CA TYR A 61 3.04 22.00 -6.33
C TYR A 61 2.05 20.86 -6.57
N ALA A 62 2.50 19.61 -6.45
CA ALA A 62 1.62 18.44 -6.54
C ALA A 62 0.61 18.41 -5.39
N ASP A 63 1.05 18.68 -4.15
CA ASP A 63 0.18 18.68 -2.97
C ASP A 63 -0.85 19.84 -3.04
N LEU A 64 -0.45 21.02 -3.51
CA LEU A 64 -1.35 22.16 -3.75
C LEU A 64 -2.34 21.91 -4.89
N GLN A 65 -1.90 21.26 -5.98
CA GLN A 65 -2.80 20.89 -7.07
C GLN A 65 -3.80 19.81 -6.65
N ALA A 66 -3.39 18.87 -5.79
CA ALA A 66 -4.29 17.90 -5.19
C ALA A 66 -5.32 18.59 -4.29
N PHE A 67 -4.90 19.56 -3.48
CA PHE A 67 -5.81 20.38 -2.69
C PHE A 67 -6.81 21.17 -3.55
N ALA A 68 -6.36 21.75 -4.67
CA ALA A 68 -7.24 22.47 -5.59
C ALA A 68 -8.33 21.56 -6.19
N ARG A 69 -8.02 20.28 -6.42
CA ARG A 69 -8.93 19.30 -7.01
C ARG A 69 -9.87 18.64 -6.00
N GLU A 70 -9.36 18.29 -4.83
CA GLU A 70 -10.01 17.36 -3.89
C GLU A 70 -10.30 17.99 -2.52
N GLY A 71 -9.83 19.23 -2.28
CA GLY A 71 -9.89 19.86 -0.96
C GLY A 71 -9.06 19.09 0.07
N LEU A 72 -9.52 19.05 1.33
CA LEU A 72 -8.82 18.34 2.40
C LEU A 72 -8.72 16.82 2.22
N ALA A 73 -9.49 16.23 1.31
CA ALA A 73 -9.40 14.79 1.06
C ALA A 73 -7.99 14.39 0.55
N CYS A 74 -7.24 15.30 -0.08
CA CYS A 74 -5.90 15.04 -0.59
C CYS A 74 -4.85 14.79 0.51
N VAL A 75 -5.12 15.22 1.75
CA VAL A 75 -4.18 15.11 2.89
C VAL A 75 -3.95 13.65 3.23
N HIS A 76 -5.02 12.85 3.21
CA HIS A 76 -4.92 11.42 3.36
C HIS A 76 -4.50 10.80 2.02
N PRO A 77 -3.65 9.76 2.02
CA PRO A 77 -3.46 8.99 0.81
C PRO A 77 -4.83 8.49 0.35
N LEU A 78 -5.19 8.75 -0.91
CA LEU A 78 -6.26 8.02 -1.56
C LEU A 78 -5.98 6.52 -1.34
N PRO A 79 -6.99 5.70 -1.01
CA PRO A 79 -6.81 4.26 -0.96
C PRO A 79 -6.12 3.88 -2.27
N VAL A 80 -4.93 3.28 -2.16
CA VAL A 80 -4.03 3.09 -3.29
C VAL A 80 -4.77 2.32 -4.37
N GLY A 81 -5.33 3.04 -5.34
CA GLY A 81 -5.93 2.54 -6.56
C GLY A 81 -4.82 2.11 -7.51
N GLY A 82 -3.91 1.26 -7.04
CA GLY A 82 -3.12 0.44 -7.94
C GLY A 82 -4.05 -0.64 -8.51
N THR A 83 -3.88 -0.98 -9.79
CA THR A 83 -4.49 -2.16 -10.43
C THR A 83 -4.79 -3.22 -9.38
N PRO A 84 -6.06 -3.65 -9.21
CA PRO A 84 -6.42 -4.59 -8.15
C PRO A 84 -5.37 -5.69 -8.20
N ARG A 85 -4.58 -5.81 -7.12
CA ARG A 85 -3.64 -6.92 -7.00
C ARG A 85 -4.50 -8.12 -7.33
N ARG A 86 -4.24 -8.82 -8.45
CA ARG A 86 -5.05 -9.95 -8.96
C ARG A 86 -5.28 -11.05 -7.90
N ILE A 87 -4.64 -10.90 -6.74
CA ILE A 87 -4.78 -11.66 -5.51
C ILE A 87 -4.95 -10.62 -4.39
N LEU A 88 -6.16 -10.50 -3.85
CA LEU A 88 -6.47 -9.71 -2.64
C LEU A 88 -5.55 -10.16 -1.50
N ASP A 89 -5.22 -9.26 -0.58
CA ASP A 89 -4.37 -9.60 0.57
C ASP A 89 -5.00 -10.71 1.46
N GLN A 90 -6.34 -10.83 1.50
CA GLN A 90 -7.03 -11.98 2.10
C GLN A 90 -6.73 -13.31 1.38
N GLN A 91 -6.73 -13.29 0.04
CA GLN A 91 -6.38 -14.46 -0.76
C GLN A 91 -4.89 -14.82 -0.59
N ARG A 92 -4.02 -13.83 -0.36
CA ARG A 92 -2.61 -14.06 -0.01
C ARG A 92 -2.49 -14.73 1.35
N ASN A 93 -3.12 -14.19 2.39
CA ASN A 93 -3.06 -14.78 3.73
C ASN A 93 -3.57 -16.22 3.73
N THR A 94 -4.67 -16.48 3.01
CA THR A 94 -5.21 -17.83 2.83
C THR A 94 -4.22 -18.74 2.10
N LEU A 95 -3.60 -18.26 1.03
CA LEU A 95 -2.56 -19.01 0.32
C LEU A 95 -1.37 -19.30 1.24
N TRP A 96 -0.99 -18.36 2.10
CA TRP A 96 0.17 -18.52 2.98
C TRP A 96 -0.12 -19.56 4.06
N HIS A 97 -1.31 -19.51 4.65
CA HIS A 97 -1.79 -20.51 5.61
C HIS A 97 -1.72 -21.93 5.03
N TYR A 98 -2.18 -22.13 3.79
CA TYR A 98 -2.09 -23.44 3.14
C TYR A 98 -0.67 -23.84 2.71
N ALA A 99 0.19 -22.87 2.38
CA ALA A 99 1.60 -23.14 2.08
C ALA A 99 2.37 -23.62 3.33
N GLU A 100 1.94 -23.23 4.52
CA GLU A 100 2.52 -23.64 5.81
C GLU A 100 2.00 -25.01 6.28
N CYS A 101 0.79 -25.41 5.85
CA CYS A 101 0.23 -26.74 6.13
C CYS A 101 0.88 -27.85 5.30
N LEU A 102 0.88 -29.08 5.79
CA LEU A 102 1.33 -30.25 5.03
C LEU A 102 0.21 -30.75 4.10
N PRO A 103 0.52 -31.17 2.85
CA PRO A 103 -0.50 -31.68 1.94
C PRO A 103 -1.23 -32.92 2.48
N ARG A 104 -0.55 -33.75 3.30
CA ARG A 104 -1.16 -34.90 3.98
C ARG A 104 -2.27 -34.49 4.95
N ASP A 105 -2.07 -33.38 5.68
CA ASP A 105 -3.05 -32.83 6.62
C ASP A 105 -4.32 -32.33 5.89
N LEU A 106 -4.15 -31.91 4.63
CA LEU A 106 -5.22 -31.43 3.76
C LEU A 106 -5.87 -32.53 2.91
N GLY A 107 -5.62 -33.81 3.25
CA GLY A 107 -6.18 -34.96 2.55
C GLY A 107 -5.69 -35.12 1.11
N LEU A 108 -4.41 -34.80 0.85
CA LEU A 108 -3.72 -35.08 -0.41
C LEU A 108 -2.72 -36.22 -0.22
N SER A 109 -2.65 -37.13 -1.19
CA SER A 109 -1.68 -38.24 -1.20
C SER A 109 -0.22 -37.79 -1.49
N ALA A 110 0.00 -36.49 -1.71
CA ALA A 110 1.33 -35.95 -1.97
C ALA A 110 2.12 -35.79 -0.67
N PRO A 111 3.39 -36.24 -0.60
CA PRO A 111 4.20 -36.12 0.61
C PRO A 111 4.72 -34.70 0.86
N ARG A 112 4.78 -33.84 -0.17
CA ARG A 112 5.27 -32.46 -0.12
C ARG A 112 4.54 -31.57 -1.13
N TRP A 113 4.55 -30.26 -0.89
CA TRP A 113 4.03 -29.29 -1.85
C TRP A 113 4.95 -29.18 -3.06
N THR A 114 4.43 -29.58 -4.22
CA THR A 114 4.98 -29.19 -5.52
C THR A 114 4.19 -28.00 -6.06
N LEU A 115 4.81 -27.15 -6.88
CA LEU A 115 4.13 -25.99 -7.48
C LEU A 115 2.85 -26.39 -8.23
N THR A 116 2.87 -27.55 -8.87
CA THR A 116 1.73 -28.11 -9.62
C THR A 116 0.60 -28.55 -8.69
N ASN A 117 0.89 -29.39 -7.69
CA ASN A 117 -0.13 -29.89 -6.76
C ASN A 117 -0.72 -28.77 -5.92
N PHE A 118 0.10 -27.78 -5.54
CA PHE A 118 -0.35 -26.62 -4.79
C PHE A 118 -1.25 -25.71 -5.63
N ARG A 119 -0.92 -25.48 -6.90
CA ARG A 119 -1.81 -24.77 -7.84
C ARG A 119 -3.14 -25.49 -7.99
N GLU A 120 -3.12 -26.80 -8.20
CA GLU A 120 -4.34 -27.58 -8.36
C GLU A 120 -5.21 -27.55 -7.10
N PHE A 121 -4.60 -27.65 -5.92
CA PHE A 121 -5.31 -27.51 -4.65
C PHE A 121 -5.99 -26.12 -4.51
N LEU A 122 -5.26 -25.04 -4.80
CA LEU A 122 -5.76 -23.67 -4.70
C LEU A 122 -6.89 -23.35 -5.68
N VAL A 123 -6.83 -23.91 -6.90
CA VAL A 123 -7.83 -23.65 -7.96
C VAL A 123 -9.03 -24.59 -7.85
N LYS A 124 -8.79 -25.91 -7.65
CA LYS A 124 -9.85 -26.93 -7.69
C LYS A 124 -10.54 -27.14 -6.35
N ARG A 125 -9.79 -27.24 -5.23
CA ARG A 125 -10.36 -27.54 -3.91
C ARG A 125 -10.80 -26.28 -3.18
N GLN A 126 -9.93 -25.29 -3.09
CA GLN A 126 -10.18 -24.08 -2.29
C GLN A 126 -10.86 -22.96 -3.08
N ARG A 127 -10.83 -23.00 -4.43
CA ARG A 127 -11.36 -21.95 -5.32
C ARG A 127 -10.91 -20.52 -4.96
N VAL A 128 -9.79 -20.39 -4.24
CA VAL A 128 -9.28 -19.11 -3.74
C VAL A 128 -8.88 -18.20 -4.90
N LEU A 129 -8.50 -18.77 -6.06
CA LEU A 129 -8.13 -18.04 -7.28
C LEU A 129 -8.77 -18.68 -8.51
N LYS A 130 -9.44 -17.89 -9.36
CA LYS A 130 -10.06 -18.37 -10.62
C LYS A 130 -9.01 -18.95 -11.60
N ARG A 131 -7.86 -18.28 -11.75
CA ARG A 131 -6.70 -18.76 -12.52
C ARG A 131 -5.41 -18.15 -11.95
N ILE A 132 -4.41 -18.99 -11.67
CA ILE A 132 -3.06 -18.56 -11.32
C ILE A 132 -2.03 -19.33 -12.16
N SER A 133 -1.06 -18.61 -12.73
CA SER A 133 0.05 -19.21 -13.47
C SER A 133 1.14 -19.74 -12.52
N LEU A 134 1.83 -20.81 -12.91
CA LEU A 134 2.90 -21.42 -12.10
C LEU A 134 4.03 -20.42 -11.78
N GLU A 135 4.39 -19.56 -12.73
CA GLU A 135 5.39 -18.51 -12.50
C GLU A 135 4.93 -17.45 -11.49
N HIS A 136 3.65 -17.08 -11.53
CA HIS A 136 3.10 -16.13 -10.57
C HIS A 136 3.11 -16.76 -9.16
N LEU A 137 2.71 -18.02 -9.04
CA LEU A 137 2.78 -18.77 -7.79
C LEU A 137 4.23 -18.89 -7.28
N ARG A 138 5.18 -19.20 -8.16
CA ARG A 138 6.62 -19.28 -7.83
C ARG A 138 7.15 -17.95 -7.34
N ARG A 139 6.82 -16.82 -7.98
CA ARG A 139 7.24 -15.48 -7.54
C ARG A 139 6.67 -15.14 -6.15
N LEU A 140 5.41 -15.49 -5.88
CA LEU A 140 4.78 -15.26 -4.58
C LEU A 140 5.45 -16.07 -3.48
N LEU A 141 5.74 -17.35 -3.73
CA LEU A 141 6.41 -18.23 -2.77
C LEU A 141 7.89 -17.87 -2.58
N LYS A 142 8.59 -17.42 -3.63
CA LYS A 142 9.97 -16.95 -3.56
C LYS A 142 10.11 -15.72 -2.65
N LYS A 143 9.11 -14.83 -2.65
CA LYS A 143 9.10 -13.62 -1.81
C LYS A 143 9.19 -13.94 -0.30
N ARG A 144 8.77 -15.13 0.13
CA ARG A 144 8.77 -15.55 1.54
C ARG A 144 9.65 -16.79 1.81
N SER A 145 10.43 -17.25 0.82
CA SER A 145 11.32 -18.42 0.91
C SER A 145 10.68 -19.70 1.50
N LEU A 146 9.38 -19.92 1.24
CA LEU A 146 8.64 -21.07 1.80
C LEU A 146 8.85 -22.38 1.03
N LEU A 147 9.52 -22.33 -0.13
CA LEU A 147 9.97 -23.52 -0.89
C LEU A 147 11.37 -23.96 -0.44
N SER A 148 11.75 -23.62 0.80
CA SER A 148 12.96 -24.16 1.41
C SER A 148 12.67 -25.61 1.79
N SER A 149 13.43 -26.50 1.16
CA SER A 149 13.61 -27.89 1.57
C SER A 149 13.76 -27.93 3.10
N ARG A 150 12.71 -28.35 3.83
CA ARG A 150 12.88 -28.74 5.23
C ARG A 150 13.75 -29.99 5.20
N ARG A 151 15.05 -29.77 5.40
CA ARG A 151 15.92 -30.76 6.01
C ARG A 151 15.18 -31.30 7.23
N THR A 152 15.08 -32.61 7.27
CA THR A 152 14.69 -33.43 8.39
C THR A 152 15.12 -32.81 9.72
N GLN A 153 14.16 -32.49 10.57
CA GLN A 153 14.42 -32.43 12.01
C GLN A 153 13.39 -33.33 12.68
N THR A 154 13.77 -34.59 12.75
CA THR A 154 13.20 -35.58 13.67
C THR A 154 13.48 -35.09 15.09
N HIS A 155 12.42 -34.86 15.87
CA HIS A 155 12.42 -34.70 17.33
C HIS A 155 10.96 -34.99 17.72
N GLN A 156 10.60 -36.02 18.48
CA GLN A 156 11.31 -37.01 19.29
C GLN A 156 10.63 -38.37 19.10
#